data_AF-A0A1F8H5U9-F1
#
_entry.id   AF-A0A1F8H5U9-F1
#
_cell.length_a   1.000
_cell.length_b   1.000
_cell.length_c   1.000
_cell.angle_alpha   90.00
_cell.angle_beta   90.00
_cell.angle_gamma   90.00
#
_symmetry.space_group_name_H-M   'P 1'
#
loop_
_entity.id
_entity.type
_entity.pdbx_description
1 polymer ?
#
loop_
_entity_poly.entity_id
_entity_poly.type
_entity_poly.pdbx_seq_one_letter_code
_entity_poly.pdbx_strand_id
1 'polypeptide(L)'
;MAGLGLFSALFSEPQGSFLFPKILIVSLNAYQVVEVPDDFYYLFADYFLPQNTSAFSLQVKIMENHKKITGTFTTWHKSQVLFYLLIAFIAGVFAASAVGVSAIEISALLIFGLVVLIFSKRRADILLAGFLVLTFVFGAARFNHADLPVEQESQPSGIAVLNILSSKFQESVNQSIPEPNASYINGILLGARQSIPKDLKEVFNRTSTTHILAISGYNITVIADAVLAGLVFCMRRRYAFWVSVVVIILFTLLTGASASVVRAAIMGLLFLFASGYGRLYDAKNSIVLAGAVMIYFNPRVLVFNIGFQLSFLAVLGLLYIYPVLKHLTIKWPDIFELKELALMTVSAQIAVAPLLAHYFRQFSLVSLPANILVLPFVPAVMLLGFLSGLGGLIFLPLGQLIGYVAWALSLYQIKVIQFLAALPLASLSFSFDWLLVALACALLIFAAYKLKNKYETI
;
A
#
# COMPACT_ATOMS: atom_id res chain seq x y z
N MET A 1 -36.92 -11.86 17.16
CA MET A 1 -37.28 -11.59 15.74
C MET A 1 -37.00 -10.15 15.30
N ALA A 2 -37.04 -9.13 16.19
CA ALA A 2 -36.68 -7.74 15.83
C ALA A 2 -35.19 -7.46 15.55
N GLY A 3 -34.27 -8.32 16.03
CA GLY A 3 -32.82 -8.18 15.80
C GLY A 3 -32.35 -8.56 14.39
N LEU A 4 -33.12 -9.38 13.66
CA LEU A 4 -32.80 -9.80 12.28
C LEU A 4 -33.19 -8.74 11.24
N GLY A 5 -34.19 -7.90 11.52
CA GLY A 5 -34.61 -6.81 10.62
C GLY A 5 -33.66 -5.60 10.62
N LEU A 6 -33.04 -5.30 11.76
CA LEU A 6 -31.93 -4.34 11.84
C LEU A 6 -30.67 -4.87 11.12
N PHE A 7 -30.48 -6.19 11.13
CA PHE A 7 -29.38 -6.88 10.47
C PHE A 7 -29.51 -6.83 8.94
N SER A 8 -30.72 -6.99 8.38
CA SER A 8 -30.92 -6.77 6.94
C SER A 8 -30.77 -5.29 6.62
N ALA A 9 -31.41 -4.36 7.35
CA ALA A 9 -31.39 -2.94 7.02
C ALA A 9 -29.99 -2.27 7.08
N LEU A 10 -29.08 -2.74 7.95
CA LEU A 10 -27.69 -2.24 8.01
C LEU A 10 -26.78 -2.78 6.89
N PHE A 11 -27.16 -3.90 6.26
CA PHE A 11 -26.34 -4.64 5.28
C PHE A 11 -27.02 -4.87 3.91
N SER A 12 -28.27 -4.43 3.73
CA SER A 12 -29.07 -4.60 2.50
C SER A 12 -29.12 -3.37 1.59
N GLU A 13 -28.44 -2.28 1.94
CA GLU A 13 -28.28 -1.17 0.98
C GLU A 13 -27.22 -1.54 -0.06
N PRO A 14 -27.52 -1.38 -1.36
CA PRO A 14 -26.57 -1.68 -2.42
C PRO A 14 -25.45 -0.64 -2.37
N GLN A 15 -24.22 -1.14 -2.44
CA GLN A 15 -22.95 -0.43 -2.23
C GLN A 15 -22.62 -0.18 -0.76
N GLY A 16 -21.56 -0.85 -0.29
CA GLY A 16 -21.03 -0.80 1.06
C GLY A 16 -21.15 0.60 1.68
N SER A 17 -22.11 0.73 2.56
CA SER A 17 -22.46 2.01 3.17
C SER A 17 -21.22 2.61 3.81
N PHE A 18 -21.10 3.93 3.71
CA PHE A 18 -20.03 4.80 4.22
C PHE A 18 -19.92 4.78 5.76
N LEU A 19 -20.12 3.63 6.41
CA LEU A 19 -20.07 3.42 7.85
C LEU A 19 -18.67 3.67 8.40
N PHE A 20 -17.62 3.28 7.68
CA PHE A 20 -16.23 3.54 8.11
C PHE A 20 -15.90 5.04 8.12
N PRO A 21 -16.16 5.82 7.05
CA PRO A 21 -16.07 7.28 7.12
C PRO A 21 -16.95 7.87 8.22
N LYS A 22 -18.19 7.40 8.41
CA LYS A 22 -19.10 7.90 9.45
C LYS A 22 -18.58 7.61 10.87
N ILE A 23 -18.14 6.40 11.16
CA ILE A 23 -17.54 6.02 12.46
C ILE A 23 -16.24 6.78 12.67
N LEU A 24 -15.39 6.87 11.65
CA LEU A 24 -14.14 7.64 11.70
C LEU A 24 -14.42 9.11 11.97
N ILE A 25 -15.36 9.74 11.25
CA ILE A 25 -15.77 11.14 11.43
C ILE A 25 -16.41 11.34 12.81
N VAL A 26 -17.25 10.42 13.30
CA VAL A 26 -17.85 10.50 14.65
C VAL A 26 -16.78 10.37 15.73
N SER A 27 -15.83 9.44 15.61
CA SER A 27 -14.69 9.31 16.53
C SER A 27 -13.77 10.53 16.48
N LEU A 28 -13.52 11.07 15.29
CA LEU A 28 -12.73 12.27 15.07
C LEU A 28 -13.44 13.52 15.62
N ASN A 29 -14.75 13.67 15.43
CA ASN A 29 -15.56 14.76 16.00
C ASN A 29 -15.68 14.68 17.52
N ALA A 30 -15.83 13.47 18.08
CA ALA A 30 -15.81 13.25 19.52
C ALA A 30 -14.47 13.66 20.16
N TYR A 31 -13.38 13.65 19.39
CA TYR A 31 -12.04 14.14 19.75
C TYR A 31 -11.68 15.51 19.11
N GLN A 32 -12.67 16.25 18.61
CA GLN A 32 -12.53 17.57 17.96
C GLN A 32 -11.47 17.64 16.84
N VAL A 33 -11.31 16.61 16.01
CA VAL A 33 -10.22 16.51 15.02
C VAL A 33 -10.46 17.29 13.72
N VAL A 34 -11.70 17.56 13.31
CA VAL A 34 -12.03 18.34 12.11
C VAL A 34 -13.25 19.22 12.38
N GLU A 35 -13.13 20.55 12.24
CA GLU A 35 -14.31 21.39 11.97
C GLU A 35 -14.66 21.15 10.51
N VAL A 36 -15.61 20.24 10.28
CA VAL A 36 -16.26 20.12 8.97
C VAL A 36 -17.25 21.28 8.91
N PRO A 37 -17.15 22.22 7.95
CA PRO A 37 -18.10 23.31 7.83
C PRO A 37 -19.52 22.76 7.73
N ASP A 38 -20.47 23.37 8.45
CA ASP A 38 -21.86 22.91 8.47
C ASP A 38 -22.43 22.75 7.05
N ASP A 39 -22.03 23.63 6.11
CA ASP A 39 -22.40 23.58 4.70
C ASP A 39 -21.96 22.30 3.97
N PHE A 40 -20.87 21.67 4.39
CA PHE A 40 -20.39 20.41 3.80
C PHE A 40 -21.24 19.21 4.25
N TYR A 41 -21.84 19.28 5.45
CA TYR A 41 -22.82 18.28 5.89
C TYR A 41 -24.13 18.40 5.11
N TYR A 42 -24.60 19.61 4.84
CA TYR A 42 -25.84 19.83 4.06
C TYR A 42 -25.67 19.44 2.59
N LEU A 43 -24.53 19.77 1.97
CA LEU A 43 -24.25 19.39 0.57
C LEU A 43 -24.15 17.87 0.35
N PHE A 44 -23.69 17.13 1.37
CA PHE A 44 -23.59 15.66 1.34
C PHE A 44 -24.89 14.96 1.75
N ALA A 45 -25.68 15.57 2.64
CA ALA A 45 -26.95 15.03 3.10
C ALA A 45 -28.04 15.11 2.01
N ASP A 46 -28.07 16.20 1.23
CA ASP A 46 -29.09 16.41 0.18
C ASP A 46 -28.90 15.50 -1.05
N TYR A 47 -27.68 15.02 -1.31
CA TYR A 47 -27.38 14.24 -2.52
C TYR A 47 -27.43 12.71 -2.31
N PHE A 48 -27.39 12.21 -1.07
CA PHE A 48 -27.11 10.78 -0.79
C PHE A 48 -27.97 10.12 0.30
N LEU A 49 -29.01 10.77 0.83
CA LEU A 49 -29.91 10.15 1.82
C LEU A 49 -31.39 10.30 1.40
N PRO A 50 -32.21 9.22 1.44
CA PRO A 50 -33.65 9.35 1.31
C PRO A 50 -34.20 10.11 2.51
N GLN A 51 -35.03 11.14 2.27
CA GLN A 51 -35.54 12.10 3.25
C GLN A 51 -36.46 11.55 4.37
N ASN A 52 -36.45 10.25 4.68
CA ASN A 52 -37.41 9.71 5.63
C ASN A 52 -36.79 8.64 6.53
N THR A 53 -36.24 9.04 7.66
CA THR A 53 -36.17 8.17 8.85
C THR A 53 -35.89 8.99 10.11
N SER A 54 -36.67 8.72 11.15
CA SER A 54 -36.61 9.23 12.53
C SER A 54 -35.26 9.02 13.25
N ALA A 55 -34.26 8.43 12.60
CA ALA A 55 -32.89 8.29 13.10
C ALA A 55 -32.08 9.60 13.04
N PHE A 56 -32.42 10.50 12.11
CA PHE A 56 -31.74 11.81 11.96
C PHE A 56 -32.01 12.73 13.16
N SER A 57 -33.24 12.74 13.68
CA SER A 57 -33.61 13.56 14.85
C SER A 57 -32.94 13.09 16.13
N LEU A 58 -32.62 11.80 16.26
CA LEU A 58 -31.88 11.25 17.40
C LEU A 58 -30.37 11.59 17.31
N GLN A 59 -29.79 11.53 16.11
CA GLN A 59 -28.39 11.92 15.88
C GLN A 59 -28.16 13.43 16.09
N VAL A 60 -29.08 14.27 15.61
CA VAL A 60 -29.01 15.73 15.81
C VAL A 60 -29.18 16.09 17.30
N LYS A 61 -30.08 15.43 18.04
CA LYS A 61 -30.24 15.65 19.49
C LYS A 61 -29.01 15.25 20.32
N ILE A 62 -28.28 14.21 19.88
CA ILE A 62 -27.03 13.81 20.52
C ILE A 62 -25.93 14.84 20.22
N MET A 63 -25.91 15.43 19.02
CA MET A 63 -24.96 16.48 18.64
C MET A 63 -25.21 17.83 19.31
N GLU A 64 -26.47 18.29 19.45
CA GLU A 64 -26.78 19.58 20.09
C GLU A 64 -26.42 19.62 21.58
N ASN A 65 -26.58 18.50 22.30
CA ASN A 65 -26.22 18.43 23.72
C ASN A 65 -24.70 18.38 23.98
N HIS A 66 -23.88 18.14 22.94
CA HIS A 66 -22.43 18.03 23.06
C HIS A 66 -21.69 19.39 23.10
N LYS A 67 -22.34 20.49 22.67
CA LYS A 67 -21.73 21.83 22.59
C LYS A 67 -21.46 22.49 23.96
N LYS A 68 -21.99 21.95 25.07
CA LYS A 68 -21.81 22.46 26.44
C LYS A 68 -20.69 21.81 27.25
N ILE A 69 -19.98 20.80 26.71
CA ILE A 69 -19.06 19.93 27.48
C ILE A 69 -17.63 20.04 26.95
N THR A 70 -17.16 21.27 26.70
CA THR A 70 -15.79 21.54 26.22
C THR A 70 -14.93 22.08 27.36
N GLY A 71 -14.63 21.22 28.32
CA GLY A 71 -13.66 21.49 29.36
C GLY A 71 -12.90 20.20 29.69
N THR A 72 -11.59 20.21 29.47
CA THR A 72 -10.62 19.22 29.99
C THR A 72 -10.77 17.77 29.53
N PHE A 73 -10.50 17.45 28.26
CA PHE A 73 -10.14 16.08 27.84
C PHE A 73 -9.19 16.10 26.65
N THR A 74 -7.88 15.95 26.84
CA THR A 74 -6.98 15.40 25.80
C THR A 74 -5.70 14.87 26.43
N THR A 75 -5.67 13.58 26.80
CA THR A 75 -4.43 12.85 27.09
C THR A 75 -3.76 12.30 25.82
N TRP A 76 -4.52 12.17 24.72
CA TRP A 76 -4.06 11.56 23.47
C TRP A 76 -4.06 12.56 22.32
N HIS A 77 -3.00 12.55 21.51
CA HIS A 77 -2.94 13.33 20.27
C HIS A 77 -3.86 12.70 19.20
N LYS A 78 -4.48 13.57 18.39
CA LYS A 78 -5.44 13.20 17.34
C LYS A 78 -4.90 12.18 16.34
N SER A 79 -3.62 12.29 15.97
CA SER A 79 -2.93 11.34 15.10
C SER A 79 -2.77 9.95 15.73
N GLN A 80 -2.57 9.87 17.05
CA GLN A 80 -2.44 8.61 17.79
C GLN A 80 -3.78 7.87 17.84
N VAL A 81 -4.89 8.59 18.07
CA VAL A 81 -6.23 8.01 18.05
C VAL A 81 -6.51 7.40 16.67
N LEU A 82 -6.28 8.15 15.60
CA LEU A 82 -6.43 7.65 14.23
C LEU A 82 -5.56 6.40 13.97
N PHE A 83 -4.29 6.45 14.37
CA PHE A 83 -3.35 5.33 14.24
C PHE A 83 -3.87 4.04 14.88
N TYR A 84 -4.32 4.10 16.13
CA TYR A 84 -4.85 2.93 16.82
C TYR A 84 -6.14 2.40 16.20
N LEU A 85 -7.05 3.28 15.77
CA LEU A 85 -8.29 2.88 15.11
C LEU A 85 -8.02 2.14 13.79
N LEU A 86 -7.06 2.61 13.00
CA LEU A 86 -6.66 1.96 11.75
C LEU A 86 -5.97 0.62 12.00
N ILE A 87 -5.12 0.52 13.03
CA ILE A 87 -4.53 -0.77 13.43
C ILE A 87 -5.60 -1.76 13.85
N ALA A 88 -6.58 -1.32 14.66
CA ALA A 88 -7.68 -2.17 15.09
C ALA A 88 -8.48 -2.70 13.89
N PHE A 89 -8.77 -1.85 12.89
CA PHE A 89 -9.41 -2.26 11.64
C PHE A 89 -8.61 -3.35 10.90
N ILE A 90 -7.30 -3.13 10.70
CA ILE A 90 -6.41 -4.10 10.03
C ILE A 90 -6.34 -5.41 10.82
N ALA A 91 -6.26 -5.35 12.15
CA ALA A 91 -6.23 -6.50 13.04
C ALA A 91 -7.53 -7.31 12.95
N GLY A 92 -8.68 -6.64 12.83
CA GLY A 92 -9.97 -7.29 12.61
C GLY A 92 -10.02 -8.11 11.33
N VAL A 93 -9.55 -7.53 10.22
CA VAL A 93 -9.45 -8.24 8.94
C VAL A 93 -8.48 -9.42 9.03
N PHE A 94 -7.33 -9.24 9.68
CA PHE A 94 -6.35 -10.30 9.88
C PHE A 94 -6.92 -11.46 10.70
N ALA A 95 -7.60 -11.16 11.81
CA ALA A 95 -8.22 -12.18 12.67
C ALA A 95 -9.28 -12.98 11.91
N ALA A 96 -10.16 -12.31 11.16
CA ALA A 96 -11.13 -12.96 10.30
C ALA A 96 -10.48 -13.85 9.23
N SER A 97 -9.37 -13.39 8.62
CA SER A 97 -8.69 -14.15 7.59
C SER A 97 -7.84 -15.32 8.10
N ALA A 98 -7.30 -15.25 9.31
CA ALA A 98 -6.36 -16.24 9.84
C ALA A 98 -7.04 -17.32 10.68
N VAL A 99 -8.01 -16.93 11.51
CA VAL A 99 -8.68 -17.84 12.46
C VAL A 99 -10.09 -18.20 11.98
N GLY A 100 -10.69 -17.37 11.12
CA GLY A 100 -12.09 -17.49 10.74
C GLY A 100 -12.99 -17.03 11.88
N VAL A 101 -13.52 -15.82 11.79
CA VAL A 101 -14.43 -15.28 12.82
C VAL A 101 -15.86 -15.48 12.36
N SER A 102 -16.67 -16.17 13.16
CA SER A 102 -18.08 -16.42 12.86
C SER A 102 -18.95 -15.16 13.00
N ALA A 103 -20.11 -15.15 12.33
CA ALA A 103 -21.06 -14.04 12.44
C ALA A 103 -21.57 -13.80 13.87
N ILE A 104 -21.60 -14.87 14.69
CA ILE A 104 -22.01 -14.80 16.10
C ILE A 104 -20.94 -14.06 16.92
N GLU A 105 -19.66 -14.38 16.71
CA GLU A 105 -18.54 -13.71 17.40
C GLU A 105 -18.46 -12.22 17.02
N ILE A 106 -18.66 -11.88 15.74
CA ILE A 106 -18.75 -10.49 15.28
C ILE A 106 -19.88 -9.75 16.01
N SER A 107 -21.07 -10.38 16.11
CA SER A 107 -22.23 -9.78 16.75
C SER A 107 -22.03 -9.59 18.26
N ALA A 108 -21.43 -10.56 18.94
CA ALA A 108 -21.11 -10.49 20.37
C ALA A 108 -20.10 -9.38 20.67
N LEU A 109 -19.03 -9.28 19.87
CA LEU A 109 -18.03 -8.21 20.00
C LEU A 109 -18.62 -6.82 19.69
N LEU A 110 -19.55 -6.72 18.74
CA LEU A 110 -20.25 -5.47 18.43
C LEU A 110 -21.07 -4.97 19.63
N ILE A 111 -21.84 -5.87 20.24
CA ILE A 111 -22.63 -5.56 21.44
C ILE A 111 -21.70 -5.14 22.57
N PHE A 112 -20.61 -5.88 22.80
CA PHE A 112 -19.62 -5.54 23.81
C PHE A 112 -19.02 -4.14 23.60
N GLY A 113 -18.62 -3.80 22.38
CA GLY A 113 -18.09 -2.47 22.05
C GLY A 113 -19.10 -1.34 22.31
N LEU A 114 -20.37 -1.54 21.94
CA LEU A 114 -21.44 -0.57 22.22
C LEU A 114 -21.70 -0.41 23.72
N VAL A 115 -21.72 -1.52 24.48
CA VAL A 115 -21.87 -1.49 25.95
C VAL A 115 -20.71 -0.70 26.57
N VAL A 116 -19.47 -0.95 26.16
CA VAL A 116 -18.31 -0.19 26.64
C VAL A 116 -18.47 1.30 26.37
N LEU A 117 -18.97 1.70 25.20
CA LEU A 117 -19.23 3.12 24.90
C LEU A 117 -20.35 3.73 25.77
N ILE A 118 -21.44 3.01 26.01
CA ILE A 118 -22.57 3.48 26.83
C ILE A 118 -22.16 3.67 28.29
N PHE A 119 -21.39 2.73 28.84
CA PHE A 119 -20.95 2.76 30.25
C PHE A 119 -19.64 3.52 30.47
N SER A 120 -18.99 3.98 29.40
CA SER A 120 -17.86 4.88 29.49
C SER A 120 -18.33 6.21 30.05
N LYS A 121 -18.22 6.38 31.38
CA LYS A 121 -18.52 7.62 32.11
C LYS A 121 -17.56 8.75 31.70
N ARG A 122 -17.62 9.20 30.44
CA ARG A 122 -16.78 10.24 29.81
C ARG A 122 -15.27 10.06 30.01
N ARG A 123 -14.77 8.85 30.28
CA ARG A 123 -13.34 8.59 30.37
C ARG A 123 -12.79 8.36 28.97
N ALA A 124 -11.89 9.23 28.53
CA ALA A 124 -11.29 9.19 27.18
C ALA A 124 -10.70 7.80 26.85
N ASP A 125 -10.00 7.16 27.79
CA ASP A 125 -9.37 5.86 27.55
C ASP A 125 -10.38 4.73 27.32
N ILE A 126 -11.52 4.76 28.05
CA ILE A 126 -12.59 3.77 27.90
C ILE A 126 -13.39 4.03 26.62
N LEU A 127 -13.58 5.30 26.24
CA LEU A 127 -14.17 5.66 24.94
C LEU A 127 -13.30 5.13 23.79
N LEU A 128 -11.99 5.36 23.85
CA LEU A 128 -11.05 4.85 22.86
C LEU A 128 -11.11 3.32 22.77
N ALA A 129 -11.11 2.62 23.91
CA ALA A 129 -11.25 1.16 23.94
C ALA A 129 -12.54 0.68 23.26
N GLY A 130 -13.68 1.34 23.50
CA GLY A 130 -14.94 1.03 22.83
C GLY A 130 -14.87 1.22 21.32
N PHE A 131 -14.30 2.33 20.85
CA PHE A 131 -14.11 2.56 19.42
C PHE A 131 -13.13 1.58 18.77
N LEU A 132 -12.06 1.17 19.46
CA LEU A 132 -11.12 0.16 18.96
C LEU A 132 -11.79 -1.20 18.77
N VAL A 133 -12.67 -1.61 19.69
CA VAL A 133 -13.46 -2.84 19.53
C VAL A 133 -14.37 -2.72 18.32
N LEU A 134 -15.07 -1.60 18.15
CA LEU A 134 -15.97 -1.41 17.01
C LEU A 134 -15.23 -1.41 15.67
N THR A 135 -14.08 -0.75 15.56
CA THR A 135 -13.29 -0.76 14.32
C THR A 135 -12.68 -2.13 14.03
N PHE A 136 -12.29 -2.88 15.05
CA PHE A 136 -11.88 -4.28 14.92
C PHE A 136 -13.00 -5.16 14.36
N VAL A 137 -14.19 -5.06 14.95
CA VAL A 137 -15.39 -5.81 14.50
C VAL A 137 -15.74 -5.45 13.06
N PHE A 138 -15.68 -4.17 12.72
CA PHE A 138 -15.93 -3.71 11.35
C PHE A 138 -14.92 -4.30 10.36
N GLY A 139 -13.64 -4.37 10.72
CA GLY A 139 -12.62 -5.05 9.93
C GLY A 139 -12.95 -6.53 9.70
N ALA A 140 -13.28 -7.27 10.76
CA ALA A 140 -13.64 -8.68 10.65
C ALA A 140 -14.88 -8.91 9.76
N ALA A 141 -15.91 -8.08 9.93
CA ALA A 141 -17.13 -8.13 9.13
C ALA A 141 -16.87 -7.85 7.64
N ARG A 142 -15.97 -6.89 7.34
CA ARG A 142 -15.61 -6.52 5.97
C ARG A 142 -14.94 -7.66 5.21
N PHE A 143 -14.11 -8.46 5.88
CA PHE A 143 -13.49 -9.65 5.29
C PHE A 143 -14.55 -10.70 4.95
N ASN A 144 -15.42 -11.04 5.90
CA ASN A 144 -16.46 -12.06 5.70
C ASN A 144 -17.49 -11.67 4.63
N HIS A 145 -17.84 -10.38 4.50
CA HIS A 145 -18.72 -9.91 3.43
C HIS A 145 -18.09 -9.99 2.03
N ALA A 146 -16.76 -10.04 1.93
CA ALA A 146 -16.09 -10.17 0.64
C ALA A 146 -16.24 -11.57 0.01
N ASP A 147 -16.81 -12.54 0.73
CA ASP A 147 -17.04 -13.92 0.28
C ASP A 147 -18.41 -14.12 -0.39
N LEU A 148 -19.30 -13.13 -0.35
CA LEU A 148 -20.53 -13.21 -1.13
C LEU A 148 -20.18 -13.15 -2.63
N PRO A 149 -20.70 -14.07 -3.46
CA PRO A 149 -20.49 -14.02 -4.89
C PRO A 149 -21.00 -12.68 -5.39
N VAL A 150 -20.07 -11.83 -5.82
CA VAL A 150 -20.39 -10.62 -6.54
C VAL A 150 -21.07 -11.10 -7.81
N GLU A 151 -22.40 -10.89 -7.92
CA GLU A 151 -23.10 -10.96 -9.20
C GLU A 151 -22.21 -10.24 -10.22
N GLN A 152 -22.01 -10.84 -11.39
CA GLN A 152 -21.24 -10.24 -12.49
C GLN A 152 -21.94 -8.95 -12.94
N GLU A 153 -21.87 -7.90 -12.14
CA GLU A 153 -22.19 -6.55 -12.57
C GLU A 153 -21.16 -6.21 -13.63
N SER A 154 -21.69 -5.89 -14.81
CA SER A 154 -20.97 -5.31 -15.94
C SER A 154 -19.85 -4.40 -15.44
N GLN A 155 -18.61 -4.74 -15.80
CA GLN A 155 -17.42 -3.99 -15.39
C GLN A 155 -17.69 -2.48 -15.55
N PRO A 156 -17.48 -1.66 -14.51
CA PRO A 156 -17.74 -0.23 -14.62
C PRO A 156 -16.93 0.33 -15.80
N SER A 157 -17.58 1.13 -16.63
CA SER A 157 -17.05 1.63 -17.91
C SER A 157 -15.64 2.21 -17.83
N GLY A 158 -15.26 2.78 -16.68
CA GLY A 158 -13.90 3.25 -16.41
C GLY A 158 -12.81 2.17 -16.39
N ILE A 159 -13.08 0.97 -15.83
CA ILE A 159 -12.10 -0.13 -15.80
C ILE A 159 -11.88 -0.69 -17.22
N ALA A 160 -12.94 -0.73 -18.03
CA ALA A 160 -12.83 -1.13 -19.43
C ALA A 160 -11.95 -0.16 -20.24
N VAL A 161 -12.15 1.14 -20.08
CA VAL A 161 -11.31 2.17 -20.73
C VAL A 161 -9.85 2.07 -20.30
N LEU A 162 -9.58 1.82 -19.02
CA LEU A 162 -8.23 1.63 -18.51
C LEU A 162 -7.54 0.40 -19.10
N ASN A 163 -8.25 -0.73 -19.20
CA ASN A 163 -7.70 -1.93 -19.81
C ASN A 163 -7.34 -1.70 -21.29
N ILE A 164 -8.18 -0.94 -22.02
CA ILE A 164 -7.91 -0.55 -23.41
C ILE A 164 -6.68 0.37 -23.50
N LEU A 165 -6.53 1.32 -22.58
CA LEU A 165 -5.36 2.20 -22.53
C LEU A 165 -4.08 1.41 -22.22
N SER A 166 -4.11 0.53 -21.23
CA SER A 166 -2.98 -0.34 -20.90
C SER A 166 -2.63 -1.28 -22.06
N SER A 167 -3.62 -1.83 -22.77
CA SER A 167 -3.35 -2.69 -23.93
C SER A 167 -2.74 -1.93 -25.11
N LYS A 168 -3.24 -0.72 -25.41
CA LYS A 168 -2.66 0.14 -26.45
C LYS A 168 -1.24 0.57 -26.11
N PHE A 169 -0.99 0.92 -24.85
CA PHE A 169 0.35 1.26 -24.37
C PHE A 169 1.31 0.07 -24.50
N GLN A 170 0.87 -1.13 -24.11
CA GLN A 170 1.64 -2.36 -24.25
C GLN A 170 1.99 -2.65 -25.72
N GLU A 171 1.03 -2.49 -26.61
CA GLU A 171 1.23 -2.65 -28.06
C GLU A 171 2.22 -1.63 -28.61
N SER A 172 2.14 -0.38 -28.16
CA SER A 172 3.08 0.67 -28.55
C SER A 172 4.53 0.35 -28.14
N VAL A 173 4.73 -0.20 -26.93
CA VAL A 173 6.04 -0.68 -26.48
C VAL A 173 6.54 -1.84 -27.35
N ASN A 174 5.66 -2.80 -27.68
CA ASN A 174 6.00 -3.94 -28.53
C ASN A 174 6.40 -3.54 -29.96
N GLN A 175 5.82 -2.46 -30.49
CA GLN A 175 6.19 -1.93 -31.81
C GLN A 175 7.45 -1.06 -31.78
N SER A 176 7.82 -0.54 -30.60
CA SER A 176 8.95 0.36 -30.42
C SER A 176 10.24 -0.35 -30.01
N ILE A 177 10.14 -1.56 -29.44
CA ILE A 177 11.24 -2.30 -28.83
C ILE A 177 11.24 -3.75 -29.33
N PRO A 178 12.39 -4.32 -29.75
CA PRO A 178 12.48 -5.73 -30.13
C PRO A 178 12.21 -6.71 -28.98
N GLU A 179 11.61 -7.87 -29.28
CA GLU A 179 11.51 -9.00 -28.34
C GLU A 179 12.88 -9.68 -28.14
N PRO A 180 13.17 -10.26 -26.95
CA PRO A 180 12.31 -10.44 -25.76
C PRO A 180 12.26 -9.21 -24.82
N ASN A 181 12.95 -8.12 -25.17
CA ASN A 181 13.12 -6.95 -24.32
C ASN A 181 11.81 -6.18 -24.12
N ALA A 182 10.94 -6.13 -25.14
CA ALA A 182 9.61 -5.54 -25.03
C ALA A 182 8.78 -6.26 -23.96
N SER A 183 8.74 -7.59 -23.97
CA SER A 183 8.05 -8.38 -22.94
C SER A 183 8.66 -8.18 -21.54
N TYR A 184 9.99 -8.06 -21.44
CA TYR A 184 10.64 -7.71 -20.17
C TYR A 184 10.24 -6.31 -19.67
N ILE A 185 10.30 -5.29 -20.53
CA ILE A 185 9.95 -3.90 -20.21
C ILE A 185 8.47 -3.78 -19.83
N ASN A 186 7.56 -4.42 -20.58
CA ASN A 186 6.14 -4.50 -20.23
C ASN A 186 5.91 -5.25 -18.92
N GLY A 187 6.72 -6.27 -18.64
CA GLY A 187 6.72 -6.99 -17.37
C GLY A 187 7.04 -6.10 -16.17
N ILE A 188 8.10 -5.28 -16.26
CA ILE A 188 8.53 -4.38 -15.18
C ILE A 188 7.66 -3.11 -15.08
N LEU A 189 7.07 -2.63 -16.18
CA LEU A 189 6.20 -1.43 -16.21
C LEU A 189 4.75 -1.71 -15.85
N LEU A 190 4.13 -2.70 -16.51
CA LEU A 190 2.70 -2.97 -16.43
C LEU A 190 2.38 -4.20 -15.57
N GLY A 191 3.41 -4.92 -15.11
CA GLY A 191 3.21 -6.17 -14.40
C GLY A 191 2.70 -7.29 -15.31
N ALA A 192 2.86 -7.14 -16.64
CA ALA A 192 2.45 -8.10 -17.66
C ALA A 192 3.35 -9.36 -17.65
N ARG A 193 3.44 -10.05 -16.52
CA ARG A 193 4.32 -11.22 -16.36
C ARG A 193 3.94 -12.37 -17.28
N GLN A 194 2.69 -12.44 -17.73
CA GLN A 194 2.21 -13.52 -18.60
C GLN A 194 2.89 -13.49 -19.97
N SER A 195 3.22 -12.31 -20.51
CA SER A 195 3.86 -12.18 -21.82
C SER A 195 5.36 -12.51 -21.82
N ILE A 196 6.01 -12.56 -20.65
CA ILE A 196 7.45 -12.88 -20.57
C ILE A 196 7.69 -14.35 -20.97
N PRO A 197 8.59 -14.63 -21.96
CA PRO A 197 8.96 -15.98 -22.38
C PRO A 197 9.37 -16.87 -21.21
N LYS A 198 9.00 -18.16 -21.25
CA LYS A 198 9.27 -19.12 -20.17
C LYS A 198 10.77 -19.27 -19.89
N ASP A 199 11.58 -19.35 -20.94
CA ASP A 199 13.04 -19.47 -20.83
C ASP A 199 13.64 -18.26 -20.10
N LEU A 200 13.13 -17.06 -20.39
CA LEU A 200 13.55 -15.85 -19.72
C LEU A 200 13.15 -15.87 -18.24
N LYS A 201 11.90 -16.27 -17.91
CA LYS A 201 11.47 -16.42 -16.51
C LYS A 201 12.34 -17.39 -15.72
N GLU A 202 12.75 -18.50 -16.33
CA GLU A 202 13.61 -19.49 -15.68
C GLU A 202 14.98 -18.90 -15.34
N VAL A 203 15.56 -18.13 -16.26
CA VAL A 203 16.82 -17.40 -16.05
C VAL A 203 16.71 -16.44 -14.87
N PHE A 204 15.64 -15.64 -14.79
CA PHE A 204 15.36 -14.75 -13.64
C PHE A 204 15.11 -15.51 -12.32
N ASN A 205 14.57 -16.73 -12.38
CA ASN A 205 14.35 -17.56 -11.21
C ASN A 205 15.68 -18.10 -10.67
N ARG A 206 16.53 -18.63 -11.56
CA ARG A 206 17.86 -19.18 -11.23
C ARG A 206 18.79 -18.17 -10.57
N THR A 207 18.70 -16.89 -10.93
CA THR A 207 19.49 -15.81 -10.32
C THR A 207 18.79 -15.14 -9.14
N SER A 208 17.62 -15.63 -8.71
CA SER A 208 16.75 -14.99 -7.70
C SER A 208 16.40 -13.52 -7.99
N THR A 209 16.44 -13.12 -9.27
CA THR A 209 16.10 -11.75 -9.73
C THR A 209 14.66 -11.62 -10.21
N THR A 210 13.82 -12.65 -9.98
CA THR A 210 12.37 -12.60 -10.31
C THR A 210 11.65 -11.45 -9.59
N HIS A 211 12.17 -10.99 -8.46
CA HIS A 211 11.65 -9.82 -7.75
C HIS A 211 11.80 -8.50 -8.56
N ILE A 212 12.69 -8.44 -9.56
CA ILE A 212 12.81 -7.31 -10.49
C ILE A 212 11.62 -7.29 -11.46
N LEU A 213 11.15 -8.46 -11.89
CA LEU A 213 9.93 -8.63 -12.69
C LEU A 213 8.65 -8.36 -11.89
N ALA A 214 8.78 -8.34 -10.56
CA ALA A 214 7.74 -7.80 -9.71
C ALA A 214 7.89 -6.28 -9.66
N ILE A 215 6.81 -5.59 -10.04
CA ILE A 215 6.72 -4.13 -9.90
C ILE A 215 7.13 -3.75 -8.47
N SER A 216 8.33 -3.19 -8.32
CA SER A 216 8.81 -2.68 -7.05
C SER A 216 8.32 -1.24 -6.89
N GLY A 217 7.71 -0.93 -5.75
CA GLY A 217 7.20 0.43 -5.48
C GLY A 217 8.30 1.50 -5.55
N TYR A 218 9.56 1.12 -5.29
CA TYR A 218 10.72 2.00 -5.38
C TYR A 218 11.01 2.47 -6.81
N ASN A 219 11.03 1.54 -7.77
CA ASN A 219 11.30 1.91 -9.17
C ASN A 219 10.22 2.87 -9.70
N ILE A 220 8.99 2.69 -9.23
CA ILE A 220 7.85 3.56 -9.55
C ILE A 220 7.98 4.93 -8.90
N THR A 221 8.35 5.03 -7.63
CA THR A 221 8.53 6.33 -6.98
C THR A 221 9.63 7.13 -7.64
N VAL A 222 10.72 6.49 -8.07
CA VAL A 222 11.80 7.16 -8.80
C VAL A 222 11.32 7.72 -10.14
N ILE A 223 10.51 6.97 -10.89
CA ILE A 223 9.91 7.45 -12.14
C ILE A 223 8.93 8.58 -11.88
N ALA A 224 8.06 8.42 -10.89
CA ALA A 224 7.10 9.44 -10.50
C ALA A 224 7.82 10.73 -10.13
N ASP A 225 8.86 10.67 -9.31
CA ASP A 225 9.68 11.83 -8.91
C ASP A 225 10.42 12.46 -10.09
N ALA A 226 11.00 11.67 -10.99
CA ALA A 226 11.69 12.20 -12.17
C ALA A 226 10.74 12.94 -13.12
N VAL A 227 9.57 12.34 -13.39
CA VAL A 227 8.50 12.97 -14.18
C VAL A 227 8.01 14.22 -13.46
N LEU A 228 7.78 14.14 -12.15
CA LEU A 228 7.31 15.26 -11.36
C LEU A 228 8.29 16.43 -11.33
N ALA A 229 9.57 16.16 -11.13
CA ALA A 229 10.62 17.17 -11.11
C ALA A 229 10.69 17.91 -12.45
N GLY A 230 10.57 17.18 -13.57
CA GLY A 230 10.50 17.77 -14.91
C GLY A 230 9.28 18.67 -15.10
N LEU A 231 8.09 18.25 -14.65
CA LEU A 231 6.88 19.07 -14.76
C LEU A 231 6.87 20.27 -13.81
N VAL A 232 7.39 20.12 -12.59
CA VAL A 232 7.50 21.20 -11.59
C VAL A 232 8.45 22.29 -12.05
N PHE A 233 9.56 21.93 -12.73
CA PHE A 233 10.49 22.91 -13.30
C PHE A 233 9.82 23.86 -14.30
N CYS A 234 8.75 23.41 -14.95
CA CYS A 234 8.10 24.17 -16.03
C CYS A 234 6.87 24.98 -15.57
N MET A 235 6.40 24.87 -14.32
CA MET A 235 5.10 25.41 -13.89
C MET A 235 5.10 26.07 -12.51
N ARG A 236 4.12 26.97 -12.28
CA ARG A 236 3.87 27.60 -10.96
C ARG A 236 3.46 26.55 -9.92
N ARG A 237 3.99 26.65 -8.69
CA ARG A 237 3.86 25.66 -7.58
C ARG A 237 2.44 25.11 -7.33
N ARG A 238 1.38 25.93 -7.52
CA ARG A 238 -0.02 25.50 -7.36
C ARG A 238 -0.52 24.57 -8.47
N TYR A 239 -0.12 24.82 -9.72
CA TYR A 239 -0.45 23.95 -10.85
C TYR A 239 0.35 22.67 -10.79
N ALA A 240 1.64 22.78 -10.42
CA ALA A 240 2.50 21.63 -10.24
C ALA A 240 1.89 20.61 -9.27
N PHE A 241 1.34 21.07 -8.13
CA PHE A 241 0.65 20.20 -7.16
C PHE A 241 -0.50 19.39 -7.77
N TRP A 242 -1.46 20.02 -8.46
CA TRP A 242 -2.61 19.31 -9.02
C TRP A 242 -2.22 18.39 -10.17
N VAL A 243 -1.25 18.83 -10.98
CA VAL A 243 -0.68 18.00 -12.03
C VAL A 243 0.02 16.78 -11.44
N SER A 244 0.75 16.93 -10.33
CA SER A 244 1.35 15.80 -9.59
C SER A 244 0.32 14.76 -9.18
N VAL A 245 -0.80 15.20 -8.61
CA VAL A 245 -1.89 14.32 -8.18
C VAL A 245 -2.46 13.54 -9.36
N VAL A 246 -2.76 14.23 -10.46
CA VAL A 246 -3.30 13.60 -11.68
C VAL A 246 -2.31 12.60 -12.28
N VAL A 247 -1.03 12.95 -12.35
CA VAL A 247 0.02 12.06 -12.87
C VAL A 247 0.16 10.81 -12.02
N ILE A 248 0.20 10.93 -10.68
CA ILE A 248 0.30 9.77 -9.79
C ILE A 248 -0.89 8.83 -9.97
N ILE A 249 -2.11 9.37 -10.05
CA ILE A 249 -3.33 8.57 -10.25
C ILE A 249 -3.30 7.87 -11.61
N LEU A 250 -3.05 8.62 -12.69
CA LEU A 250 -3.00 8.07 -14.04
C LEU A 250 -1.92 7.00 -14.16
N PHE A 251 -0.73 7.26 -13.61
CA PHE A 251 0.37 6.30 -13.61
C PHE A 251 0.03 5.02 -12.83
N THR A 252 -0.61 5.15 -11.68
CA THR A 252 -1.05 3.99 -10.88
C THR A 252 -2.05 3.12 -11.64
N LEU A 253 -2.97 3.75 -12.38
CA LEU A 253 -3.95 3.03 -13.18
C LEU A 253 -3.31 2.38 -14.42
N LEU A 254 -2.42 3.09 -15.11
CA LEU A 254 -1.72 2.57 -16.30
C LEU A 254 -0.83 1.37 -15.97
N THR A 255 -0.14 1.39 -14.82
CA THR A 255 0.78 0.32 -14.38
C THR A 255 0.08 -0.90 -13.77
N GLY A 256 -1.24 -1.02 -13.95
CA GLY A 256 -2.02 -2.18 -13.52
C GLY A 256 -2.32 -2.22 -12.02
N ALA A 257 -2.14 -1.10 -11.31
CA ALA A 257 -2.52 -0.91 -9.89
C ALA A 257 -2.06 -2.04 -8.95
N SER A 258 -0.83 -2.55 -9.14
CA SER A 258 -0.29 -3.57 -8.23
C SER A 258 -0.22 -3.03 -6.79
N ALA A 259 -0.33 -3.90 -5.78
CA ALA A 259 -0.39 -3.50 -4.38
C ALA A 259 0.79 -2.59 -3.95
N SER A 260 1.98 -2.84 -4.51
CA SER A 260 3.17 -2.01 -4.24
C SER A 260 3.05 -0.59 -4.82
N VAL A 261 2.41 -0.46 -5.99
CA VAL A 261 2.14 0.83 -6.65
C VAL A 261 1.09 1.61 -5.88
N VAL A 262 -0.04 0.97 -5.57
CA VAL A 262 -1.16 1.63 -4.88
C VAL A 262 -0.72 2.17 -3.52
N ARG A 263 0.07 1.39 -2.76
CA ARG A 263 0.67 1.89 -1.52
C ARG A 263 1.57 3.09 -1.76
N ALA A 264 2.49 3.03 -2.73
CA ALA A 264 3.39 4.12 -3.05
C ALA A 264 2.63 5.39 -3.48
N ALA A 265 1.57 5.23 -4.27
CA ALA A 265 0.70 6.32 -4.70
C ALA A 265 -0.04 6.96 -3.51
N ILE A 266 -0.62 6.16 -2.61
CA ILE A 266 -1.28 6.68 -1.41
C ILE A 266 -0.27 7.47 -0.55
N MET A 267 0.90 6.89 -0.27
CA MET A 267 1.93 7.57 0.53
C MET A 267 2.47 8.83 -0.14
N GLY A 268 2.66 8.81 -1.47
CA GLY A 268 3.08 9.97 -2.26
C GLY A 268 2.03 11.08 -2.27
N LEU A 269 0.75 10.74 -2.42
CA LEU A 269 -0.35 11.70 -2.29
C LEU A 269 -0.39 12.31 -0.89
N LEU A 270 -0.28 11.50 0.17
CA LEU A 270 -0.22 11.99 1.55
C LEU A 270 0.96 12.93 1.78
N PHE A 271 2.13 12.61 1.23
CA PHE A 271 3.31 13.47 1.29
C PHE A 271 3.10 14.81 0.55
N LEU A 272 2.50 14.77 -0.65
CA LEU A 272 2.17 15.97 -1.41
C LEU A 272 1.18 16.85 -0.64
N PHE A 273 0.10 16.27 -0.11
CA PHE A 273 -0.88 17.01 0.69
C PHE A 273 -0.25 17.59 1.97
N ALA A 274 0.58 16.82 2.68
CA ALA A 274 1.29 17.31 3.85
C ALA A 274 2.18 18.52 3.49
N SER A 275 2.94 18.41 2.41
CA SER A 275 3.82 19.49 1.92
C SER A 275 3.03 20.71 1.42
N GLY A 276 1.89 20.50 0.76
CA GLY A 276 1.02 21.57 0.27
C GLY A 276 0.33 22.37 1.37
N TYR A 277 -0.06 21.70 2.47
CA TYR A 277 -0.68 22.33 3.64
C TYR A 277 0.32 22.72 4.74
N GLY A 278 1.63 22.57 4.51
CA GLY A 278 2.67 22.92 5.49
C GLY A 278 2.67 22.04 6.75
N ARG A 279 2.16 20.80 6.66
CA ARG A 279 2.16 19.82 7.75
C ARG A 279 3.37 18.89 7.65
N LEU A 280 3.85 18.44 8.81
CA LEU A 280 4.89 17.42 8.89
C LEU A 280 4.32 16.06 8.45
N TYR A 281 5.03 15.39 7.52
CA TYR A 281 4.70 14.04 7.08
C TYR A 281 5.12 13.01 8.12
N ASP A 282 4.17 12.21 8.61
CA ASP A 282 4.43 11.09 9.53
C ASP A 282 4.35 9.76 8.78
N ALA A 283 5.52 9.14 8.58
CA ALA A 283 5.64 7.87 7.86
C ALA A 283 4.89 6.71 8.55
N LYS A 284 4.77 6.71 9.89
CA LYS A 284 4.09 5.65 10.65
C LYS A 284 2.57 5.69 10.42
N ASN A 285 1.99 6.88 10.49
CA ASN A 285 0.56 7.05 10.21
C ASN A 285 0.24 6.79 8.74
N SER A 286 1.15 7.17 7.84
CA SER A 286 0.97 7.02 6.40
C SER A 286 0.95 5.55 5.96
N ILE A 287 1.84 4.70 6.49
CA ILE A 287 1.80 3.26 6.16
C ILE A 287 0.54 2.58 6.70
N VAL A 288 0.13 2.91 7.93
CA VAL A 288 -1.08 2.32 8.54
C VAL A 288 -2.34 2.77 7.78
N LEU A 289 -2.41 4.04 7.40
CA LEU A 289 -3.50 4.56 6.57
C LEU A 289 -3.53 3.91 5.19
N ALA A 290 -2.38 3.79 4.51
CA ALA A 290 -2.29 3.11 3.23
C ALA A 290 -2.75 1.64 3.33
N GLY A 291 -2.33 0.94 4.38
CA GLY A 291 -2.78 -0.43 4.66
C GLY A 291 -4.29 -0.52 4.84
N ALA A 292 -4.86 0.32 5.71
CA ALA A 292 -6.29 0.33 5.97
C ALA A 292 -7.12 0.65 4.71
N VAL A 293 -6.71 1.64 3.91
CA VAL A 293 -7.38 1.99 2.65
C VAL A 293 -7.35 0.82 1.67
N MET A 294 -6.18 0.21 1.45
CA MET A 294 -6.05 -0.93 0.53
C MET A 294 -6.89 -2.14 0.99
N ILE A 295 -6.88 -2.43 2.28
CA ILE A 295 -7.63 -3.54 2.90
C ILE A 295 -9.14 -3.26 2.87
N TYR A 296 -9.56 -2.02 3.02
CA TYR A 296 -10.97 -1.64 2.91
C TYR A 296 -11.55 -1.94 1.53
N PHE A 297 -10.81 -1.64 0.45
CA PHE A 297 -11.24 -1.94 -0.91
C PHE A 297 -11.15 -3.43 -1.22
N ASN A 298 -10.06 -4.10 -0.83
CA ASN A 298 -9.91 -5.53 -1.04
C ASN A 298 -9.26 -6.19 0.19
N PRO A 299 -10.06 -6.79 1.09
CA PRO A 299 -9.57 -7.30 2.36
C PRO A 299 -8.69 -8.55 2.18
N ARG A 300 -8.82 -9.27 1.05
CA ARG A 300 -7.99 -10.44 0.71
C ARG A 300 -6.55 -10.06 0.37
N VAL A 301 -6.26 -8.80 0.05
CA VAL A 301 -4.89 -8.34 -0.28
C VAL A 301 -3.92 -8.58 0.88
N LEU A 302 -4.40 -8.55 2.13
CA LEU A 302 -3.57 -8.74 3.31
C LEU A 302 -2.88 -10.12 3.35
N VAL A 303 -3.61 -11.18 2.99
CA VAL A 303 -3.14 -12.58 3.14
C VAL A 303 -2.74 -13.21 1.80
N PHE A 304 -3.43 -12.85 0.71
CA PHE A 304 -3.24 -13.53 -0.58
C PHE A 304 -2.31 -12.77 -1.54
N ASN A 305 -1.99 -11.50 -1.28
CA ASN A 305 -1.13 -10.72 -2.15
C ASN A 305 0.30 -10.64 -1.60
N ILE A 306 1.19 -11.46 -2.17
CA ILE A 306 2.63 -11.47 -1.84
C ILE A 306 3.25 -10.07 -2.03
N GLY A 307 2.85 -9.35 -3.09
CA GLY A 307 3.32 -8.01 -3.37
C GLY A 307 2.97 -7.00 -2.28
N PHE A 308 1.78 -7.11 -1.66
CA PHE A 308 1.39 -6.32 -0.49
C PHE A 308 2.29 -6.64 0.70
N GLN A 309 2.44 -7.92 1.04
CA GLN A 309 3.20 -8.35 2.19
C GLN A 309 4.67 -7.93 2.11
N LEU A 310 5.34 -8.19 0.99
CA LEU A 310 6.74 -7.79 0.78
C LEU A 310 6.88 -6.26 0.84
N SER A 311 5.93 -5.51 0.27
CA SER A 311 5.95 -4.05 0.31
C SER A 311 5.87 -3.50 1.72
N PHE A 312 4.85 -3.90 2.48
CA PHE A 312 4.61 -3.39 3.81
C PHE A 312 5.75 -3.80 4.76
N LEU A 313 6.23 -5.03 4.64
CA LEU A 313 7.34 -5.53 5.43
C LEU A 313 8.65 -4.78 5.14
N ALA A 314 8.92 -4.40 3.88
CA ALA A 314 10.07 -3.57 3.53
C ALA A 314 10.06 -2.21 4.23
N VAL A 315 8.95 -1.47 4.20
CA VAL A 315 8.88 -0.16 4.87
C VAL A 315 8.75 -0.28 6.40
N LEU A 316 8.18 -1.36 6.93
CA LEU A 316 8.34 -1.67 8.36
C LEU A 316 9.82 -1.91 8.73
N GLY A 317 10.58 -2.60 7.88
CA GLY A 317 12.04 -2.72 8.02
C GLY A 317 12.74 -1.36 8.05
N LEU A 318 12.37 -0.45 7.16
CA LEU A 318 12.90 0.93 7.15
C LEU A 318 12.49 1.74 8.40
N LEU A 319 11.30 1.51 8.96
CA LEU A 319 10.86 2.24 10.15
C LEU A 319 11.49 1.72 11.45
N TYR A 320 11.73 0.41 11.54
CA TYR A 320 12.14 -0.23 12.80
C TYR A 320 13.57 -0.79 12.80
N ILE A 321 14.08 -1.29 11.68
CA ILE A 321 15.42 -1.90 11.59
C ILE A 321 16.48 -0.85 11.22
N TYR A 322 16.17 0.06 10.30
CA TYR A 322 17.11 1.09 9.85
C TYR A 322 17.64 1.98 10.99
N PRO A 323 16.82 2.52 11.92
CA PRO A 323 17.35 3.33 13.02
C PRO A 323 18.36 2.57 13.88
N VAL A 324 18.11 1.27 14.09
CA VAL A 324 19.00 0.39 14.87
C VAL A 324 20.33 0.16 14.13
N LEU A 325 20.29 -0.17 12.84
CA LEU A 325 21.50 -0.36 12.04
C LEU A 325 22.30 0.93 11.88
N LYS A 326 21.63 2.08 11.70
CA LYS A 326 22.27 3.40 11.67
C LYS A 326 23.03 3.67 12.96
N HIS A 327 22.44 3.36 14.11
CA HIS A 327 23.10 3.52 15.40
C HIS A 327 24.29 2.56 15.58
N LEU A 328 24.15 1.29 15.19
CA LEU A 328 25.24 0.30 15.29
C LEU A 328 26.45 0.65 14.41
N THR A 329 26.20 1.32 13.29
CA THR A 329 27.23 1.69 12.30
C THR A 329 27.68 3.13 12.43
N ILE A 330 27.40 3.83 13.54
CA ILE A 330 27.83 5.24 13.75
C ILE A 330 29.33 5.43 13.44
N LYS A 331 30.17 4.47 13.87
CA LYS A 331 31.63 4.54 13.70
C LYS A 331 32.13 4.16 12.29
N TRP A 332 31.25 3.70 11.41
CA TRP A 332 31.66 3.31 10.07
C TRP A 332 31.85 4.56 9.20
N PRO A 333 32.96 4.65 8.44
CA PRO A 333 33.21 5.78 7.55
C PRO A 333 32.09 5.87 6.51
N ASP A 334 31.60 7.08 6.27
CA ASP A 334 30.66 7.33 5.19
C ASP A 334 31.45 7.52 3.89
N ILE A 335 31.43 6.51 3.04
CA ILE A 335 32.14 6.52 1.77
C ILE A 335 31.12 6.94 0.70
N PHE A 336 31.24 8.17 0.19
CA PHE A 336 30.40 8.73 -0.88
C PHE A 336 28.88 8.78 -0.60
N GLU A 337 28.45 8.99 0.65
CA GLU A 337 27.01 9.02 1.04
C GLU A 337 26.26 7.69 0.79
N LEU A 338 26.99 6.62 0.43
CA LEU A 338 26.42 5.31 0.14
C LEU A 338 26.01 4.57 1.41
N LYS A 339 26.49 5.01 2.57
CA LYS A 339 26.19 4.38 3.86
C LYS A 339 24.69 4.38 4.12
N GLU A 340 24.01 5.50 3.92
CA GLU A 340 22.57 5.57 4.19
C GLU A 340 21.76 4.67 3.25
N LEU A 341 22.06 4.70 1.96
CA LEU A 341 21.42 3.85 0.95
C LEU A 341 21.65 2.36 1.23
N ALA A 342 22.87 1.98 1.61
CA ALA A 342 23.21 0.61 1.98
C ALA A 342 22.44 0.17 3.22
N LEU A 343 22.39 0.98 4.28
CA LEU A 343 21.68 0.66 5.50
C LEU A 343 20.16 0.55 5.27
N MET A 344 19.57 1.43 4.48
CA MET A 344 18.14 1.35 4.10
C MET A 344 17.86 0.05 3.34
N THR A 345 18.71 -0.29 2.37
CA THR A 345 18.59 -1.52 1.57
C THR A 345 18.69 -2.76 2.43
N VAL A 346 19.70 -2.84 3.29
CA VAL A 346 19.90 -3.97 4.22
C VAL A 346 18.72 -4.09 5.17
N SER A 347 18.19 -2.98 5.68
CA SER A 347 17.03 -2.99 6.59
C SER A 347 15.78 -3.57 5.92
N ALA A 348 15.49 -3.15 4.70
CA ALA A 348 14.37 -3.67 3.93
C ALA A 348 14.57 -5.16 3.60
N GLN A 349 15.79 -5.56 3.22
CA GLN A 349 16.13 -6.95 2.90
C GLN A 349 16.00 -7.86 4.12
N ILE A 350 16.51 -7.46 5.28
CA ILE A 350 16.36 -8.24 6.53
C ILE A 350 14.90 -8.45 6.86
N ALA A 351 14.07 -7.41 6.75
CA ALA A 351 12.65 -7.52 7.04
C ALA A 351 11.94 -8.49 6.07
N VAL A 352 12.29 -8.44 4.79
CA VAL A 352 11.59 -9.18 3.73
C VAL A 352 12.15 -10.60 3.50
N ALA A 353 13.37 -10.87 3.94
CA ALA A 353 14.08 -12.14 3.72
C ALA A 353 13.30 -13.40 4.14
N PRO A 354 12.65 -13.47 5.32
CA PRO A 354 11.91 -14.68 5.73
C PRO A 354 10.78 -15.02 4.74
N LEU A 355 10.10 -13.99 4.26
CA LEU A 355 8.98 -14.13 3.34
C LEU A 355 9.46 -14.52 1.93
N LEU A 356 10.59 -13.94 1.48
CA LEU A 356 11.23 -14.36 0.23
C LEU A 356 11.66 -15.82 0.28
N ALA A 357 12.27 -16.25 1.38
CA ALA A 357 12.70 -17.62 1.56
C ALA A 357 11.52 -18.61 1.51
N HIS A 358 10.37 -18.25 2.08
CA HIS A 358 9.17 -19.08 2.05
C HIS A 358 8.55 -19.20 0.66
N TYR A 359 8.31 -18.06 0.00
CA TYR A 359 7.57 -18.04 -1.26
C TYR A 359 8.41 -18.49 -2.46
N PHE A 360 9.68 -18.08 -2.51
CA PHE A 360 10.52 -18.31 -3.69
C PHE A 360 11.33 -19.60 -3.60
N ARG A 361 11.50 -20.20 -2.40
CA ARG A 361 12.14 -21.51 -2.15
C ARG A 361 13.52 -21.72 -2.82
N GLN A 362 14.16 -20.63 -3.26
CA GLN A 362 15.40 -20.64 -4.01
C GLN A 362 16.28 -19.50 -3.49
N PHE A 363 17.50 -19.84 -3.13
CA PHE A 363 18.52 -18.87 -2.77
C PHE A 363 19.67 -18.96 -3.78
N SER A 364 19.84 -17.91 -4.57
CA SER A 364 20.93 -17.80 -5.52
C SER A 364 22.13 -17.10 -4.90
N LEU A 365 23.28 -17.78 -4.83
CA LEU A 365 24.56 -17.16 -4.47
C LEU A 365 24.95 -16.05 -5.45
N VAL A 366 24.45 -16.15 -6.69
CA VAL A 366 24.69 -15.19 -7.78
C VAL A 366 23.70 -14.02 -7.74
N SER A 367 22.74 -14.03 -6.81
CA SER A 367 21.78 -12.93 -6.62
C SER A 367 22.47 -11.61 -6.29
N LEU A 368 23.50 -11.63 -5.43
CA LEU A 368 24.21 -10.40 -5.04
C LEU A 368 24.89 -9.71 -6.23
N PRO A 369 25.77 -10.37 -7.01
CA PRO A 369 26.35 -9.73 -8.20
C PRO A 369 25.30 -9.39 -9.26
N ALA A 370 24.24 -10.21 -9.42
CA ALA A 370 23.16 -9.89 -10.35
C ALA A 370 22.45 -8.58 -9.96
N ASN A 371 22.13 -8.40 -8.68
CA ASN A 371 21.45 -7.20 -8.19
C ASN A 371 22.33 -5.95 -8.31
N ILE A 372 23.62 -6.04 -8.00
CA ILE A 372 24.56 -4.92 -8.12
C ILE A 372 24.69 -4.46 -9.57
N LEU A 373 24.74 -5.40 -10.53
CA LEU A 373 24.91 -5.08 -11.94
C LEU A 373 23.60 -4.68 -12.64
N VAL A 374 22.45 -5.21 -12.21
CA VAL A 374 21.18 -5.01 -12.90
C VAL A 374 20.36 -3.86 -12.31
N LEU A 375 20.20 -3.81 -10.98
CA LEU A 375 19.25 -2.89 -10.31
C LEU A 375 19.50 -1.41 -10.59
N PRO A 376 20.74 -0.89 -10.64
CA PRO A 376 20.99 0.53 -10.92
C PRO A 376 20.41 0.98 -12.27
N PHE A 377 20.32 0.08 -13.24
CA PHE A 377 19.80 0.38 -14.57
C PHE A 377 18.28 0.17 -14.69
N VAL A 378 17.63 -0.50 -13.73
CA VAL A 378 16.18 -0.78 -13.80
C VAL A 378 15.35 0.50 -13.87
N PRO A 379 15.57 1.54 -13.02
CA PRO A 379 14.81 2.79 -13.14
C PRO A 379 14.99 3.47 -14.50
N ALA A 380 16.20 3.44 -15.07
CA ALA A 380 16.48 4.02 -16.38
C ALA A 380 15.75 3.26 -17.51
N VAL A 381 15.80 1.92 -17.49
CA VAL A 381 15.06 1.08 -18.45
C VAL A 381 13.57 1.29 -18.35
N MET A 382 13.03 1.39 -17.13
CA MET A 382 11.61 1.67 -16.92
C MET A 382 11.23 3.07 -17.42
N LEU A 383 11.99 4.12 -17.09
CA LEU A 383 11.71 5.48 -17.55
C LEU A 383 11.75 5.56 -19.09
N LEU A 384 12.80 5.02 -19.72
CA LEU A 384 12.93 5.02 -21.17
C LEU A 384 11.87 4.16 -21.86
N GLY A 385 11.55 2.99 -21.30
CA GLY A 385 10.46 2.15 -21.78
C GLY A 385 9.10 2.85 -21.68
N PHE A 386 8.87 3.59 -20.59
CA PHE A 386 7.66 4.38 -20.41
C PHE A 386 7.55 5.51 -21.42
N LEU A 387 8.63 6.27 -21.60
CA LEU A 387 8.70 7.34 -22.61
C LEU A 387 8.61 6.80 -24.04
N SER A 388 9.16 5.61 -24.30
CA SER A 388 9.04 4.92 -25.60
C SER A 388 7.58 4.53 -25.88
N GLY A 389 6.87 3.95 -24.91
CA GLY A 389 5.45 3.63 -25.04
C GLY A 389 4.57 4.87 -25.23
N LEU A 390 4.81 5.94 -24.46
CA LEU A 390 4.10 7.22 -24.66
C LEU A 390 4.42 7.85 -26.01
N GLY A 391 5.70 7.88 -26.39
CA GLY A 391 6.17 8.39 -27.67
C GLY A 391 5.55 7.63 -28.83
N GLY A 392 5.47 6.30 -28.75
CA GLY A 392 4.89 5.46 -29.78
C GLY A 392 3.37 5.61 -29.93
N LEU A 393 2.65 5.97 -28.86
CA LEU A 393 1.21 6.28 -28.94
C LEU A 393 0.94 7.58 -29.72
N ILE A 394 1.88 8.53 -29.69
CA ILE A 394 1.76 9.82 -30.38
C ILE A 394 2.34 9.72 -31.80
N PHE A 395 3.55 9.18 -31.92
CA PHE A 395 4.30 9.05 -33.16
C PHE A 395 5.30 7.89 -33.06
N LEU A 396 5.02 6.79 -33.78
CA LEU A 396 5.79 5.55 -33.70
C LEU A 396 7.32 5.73 -33.85
N PRO A 397 7.85 6.54 -34.80
CA PRO A 397 9.30 6.75 -34.92
C PRO A 397 9.94 7.40 -33.68
N LEU A 398 9.20 8.26 -32.96
CA LEU A 398 9.67 8.83 -31.69
C LEU A 398 9.74 7.75 -30.61
N GLY A 399 8.72 6.89 -30.54
CA GLY A 399 8.71 5.72 -29.66
C GLY A 399 9.89 4.80 -29.92
N GLN A 400 10.21 4.54 -31.19
CA GLN A 400 11.35 3.71 -31.61
C GLN A 400 12.71 4.33 -31.26
N LEU A 401 12.89 5.64 -31.49
CA LEU A 401 14.15 6.33 -31.17
C LEU A 401 14.51 6.17 -29.69
N ILE A 402 13.55 6.41 -28.80
CA ILE A 402 13.71 6.22 -27.35
C ILE A 402 13.80 4.72 -27.03
N GLY A 403 13.01 3.90 -27.73
CA GLY A 403 12.94 2.45 -27.59
C GLY A 403 14.28 1.75 -27.86
N TYR A 404 15.10 2.24 -28.79
CA TYR A 404 16.45 1.70 -29.03
C TYR A 404 17.39 1.89 -27.84
N VAL A 405 17.29 3.01 -27.13
CA VAL A 405 18.08 3.25 -25.91
C VAL A 405 17.59 2.35 -24.78
N ALA A 406 16.26 2.22 -24.61
CA ALA A 406 15.65 1.29 -23.66
C ALA A 406 16.03 -0.18 -23.97
N TRP A 407 16.06 -0.54 -25.24
CA TRP A 407 16.48 -1.85 -25.73
C TRP A 407 17.93 -2.15 -25.39
N ALA A 408 18.87 -1.22 -25.64
CA ALA A 408 20.29 -1.44 -25.36
C ALA A 408 20.53 -1.69 -23.85
N LEU A 409 19.92 -0.90 -22.98
CA LEU A 409 20.05 -1.06 -21.53
C LEU A 409 19.37 -2.33 -21.01
N SER A 410 18.17 -2.65 -21.50
CA SER A 410 17.50 -3.90 -21.13
C SER A 410 18.22 -5.14 -21.68
N LEU A 411 18.88 -5.03 -22.82
CA LEU A 411 19.68 -6.11 -23.40
C LEU A 411 20.89 -6.40 -22.52
N TYR A 412 21.57 -5.36 -22.03
CA TYR A 412 22.63 -5.50 -21.04
C TYR A 412 22.13 -6.27 -19.80
N GLN A 413 20.99 -5.86 -19.24
CA GLN A 413 20.41 -6.54 -18.07
C GLN A 413 20.12 -8.02 -18.34
N ILE A 414 19.42 -8.33 -19.44
CA ILE A 414 19.08 -9.71 -19.79
C ILE A 414 20.36 -10.54 -20.00
N LYS A 415 21.38 -10.00 -20.68
CA LYS A 415 22.65 -10.70 -20.92
C LYS A 415 23.43 -10.97 -19.65
N VAL A 416 23.48 -10.02 -18.71
CA VAL A 416 24.11 -10.21 -17.40
C VAL A 416 23.40 -11.34 -16.64
N ILE A 417 22.07 -11.33 -16.61
CA ILE A 417 21.30 -12.36 -15.89
C ILE A 417 21.47 -13.73 -16.56
N GLN A 418 21.46 -13.81 -17.88
CA GLN A 418 21.74 -15.05 -18.62
C GLN A 418 23.14 -15.60 -18.33
N PHE A 419 24.15 -14.73 -18.32
CA PHE A 419 25.52 -15.12 -17.99
C PHE A 419 25.63 -15.66 -16.56
N LEU A 420 25.04 -14.96 -15.60
CA LEU A 420 25.06 -15.36 -14.19
C LEU A 420 24.24 -16.62 -13.92
N ALA A 421 23.13 -16.82 -14.63
CA ALA A 421 22.32 -18.03 -14.52
C ALA A 421 23.06 -19.28 -15.00
N ALA A 422 24.00 -19.14 -15.93
CA ALA A 422 24.78 -20.25 -16.49
C ALA A 422 25.86 -20.78 -15.54
N LEU A 423 26.19 -20.06 -14.45
CA LEU A 423 27.21 -20.49 -13.50
C LEU A 423 26.76 -21.71 -12.66
N PRO A 424 27.66 -22.68 -12.36
CA PRO A 424 27.37 -23.77 -11.44
C PRO A 424 27.13 -23.22 -10.02
N LEU A 425 26.15 -23.77 -9.29
CA LEU A 425 25.56 -23.23 -8.04
C LEU A 425 24.74 -21.94 -8.17
N ALA A 426 24.23 -21.61 -9.37
CA ALA A 426 23.33 -20.47 -9.53
C ALA A 426 22.13 -20.50 -8.58
N SER A 427 21.54 -21.66 -8.28
CA SER A 427 20.39 -21.77 -7.36
C SER A 427 20.54 -22.95 -6.41
N LEU A 428 20.44 -22.69 -5.11
CA LEU A 428 20.21 -23.71 -4.09
C LEU A 428 18.71 -23.70 -3.73
N SER A 429 18.05 -24.86 -3.82
CA SER A 429 16.64 -24.99 -3.45
C SER A 429 16.53 -25.34 -1.97
N PHE A 430 15.77 -24.54 -1.23
CA PHE A 430 15.48 -24.77 0.20
C PHE A 430 14.00 -24.56 0.43
N SER A 431 13.35 -25.47 1.15
CA SER A 431 11.96 -25.33 1.58
C SER A 431 11.91 -24.99 3.07
N PHE A 432 11.48 -23.79 3.41
CA PHE A 432 11.22 -23.38 4.79
C PHE A 432 9.74 -23.53 5.12
N ASP A 433 9.45 -24.22 6.21
CA ASP A 433 8.10 -24.34 6.74
C ASP A 433 7.62 -22.97 7.31
N TRP A 434 6.32 -22.72 7.29
CA TRP A 434 5.72 -21.45 7.74
C TRP A 434 6.04 -21.16 9.21
N LEU A 435 6.19 -22.20 10.02
CA LEU A 435 6.54 -22.08 11.43
C LEU A 435 7.95 -21.48 11.63
N LEU A 436 8.89 -21.84 10.75
CA LEU A 436 10.26 -21.31 10.76
C LEU A 436 10.29 -19.85 10.31
N VAL A 437 9.43 -19.49 9.36
CA VAL A 437 9.24 -18.11 8.89
C VAL A 437 8.62 -17.25 9.99
N ALA A 438 7.58 -17.76 10.67
CA ALA A 438 6.95 -17.07 11.78
C ALA A 438 7.93 -16.85 12.93
N LEU A 439 8.76 -17.86 13.26
CA LEU A 439 9.83 -17.74 14.25
C LEU A 439 10.90 -16.71 13.84
N ALA A 440 11.31 -16.70 12.57
CA ALA A 440 12.27 -15.71 12.06
C ALA A 440 11.69 -14.29 12.14
N CYS A 441 10.44 -14.07 11.72
CA CYS A 441 9.75 -12.79 11.85
C CYS A 441 9.60 -12.37 13.32
N ALA A 442 9.23 -13.30 14.21
CA ALA A 442 9.11 -13.03 15.65
C ALA A 442 10.45 -12.65 16.28
N LEU A 443 11.53 -13.34 15.90
CA LEU A 443 12.90 -13.02 16.33
C LEU A 443 13.35 -11.64 15.83
N LEU A 444 13.06 -11.30 14.57
CA LEU A 444 13.37 -9.98 14.00
C LEU A 444 12.61 -8.87 14.73
N ILE A 445 11.32 -9.07 15.00
CA ILE A 445 10.49 -8.11 15.76
C ILE A 445 11.03 -7.97 17.18
N PHE A 446 11.35 -9.08 17.85
CA PHE A 446 11.89 -9.07 19.21
C PHE A 446 13.26 -8.38 19.26
N ALA A 447 14.15 -8.69 18.30
CA ALA A 447 15.46 -8.05 18.20
C ALA A 447 15.33 -6.55 17.94
N ALA A 448 14.47 -6.14 17.00
CA ALA A 448 14.19 -4.73 16.73
C ALA A 448 13.63 -4.02 17.96
N TYR A 449 12.69 -4.63 18.69
CA TYR A 449 12.14 -4.08 19.93
C TYR A 449 13.19 -3.92 21.04
N LYS A 450 13.97 -4.97 21.31
CA LYS A 450 15.00 -4.96 22.35
C LYS A 450 16.12 -3.97 22.04
N LEU A 451 16.54 -3.88 20.78
CA LEU A 451 17.54 -2.93 20.34
C LEU A 451 17.00 -1.50 20.38
N LYS A 452 15.76 -1.26 19.92
CA LYS A 452 15.11 0.06 20.02
C LYS A 452 15.04 0.56 21.47
N ASN A 453 14.55 -0.26 22.40
CA ASN A 453 14.51 0.10 23.82
C ASN A 453 15.90 0.37 24.41
N LYS A 454 16.93 -0.34 23.95
CA LYS A 454 18.31 -0.12 24.42
C LYS A 454 18.90 1.22 23.94
N TYR A 455 18.49 1.68 22.75
CA TYR A 455 19.04 2.89 22.11
C TYR A 455 18.13 4.12 22.20
N GLU A 456 16.86 4.01 22.61
CA GLU A 456 16.02 5.15 23.00
C GLU A 456 16.30 5.64 24.44
N THR A 457 17.04 4.86 25.24
CA THR A 457 17.46 5.22 26.62
C THR A 457 18.84 5.89 26.72
N ILE A 458 19.49 6.19 25.59
CA ILE A 458 20.76 6.95 25.52
C ILE A 458 20.47 8.25 24.80
#